data_AF-A0A386RFX7-F1
#
_entry.id   AF-A0A386RFX7-F1
#
_cell.length_a   1.000
_cell.length_b   1.000
_cell.length_c   1.000
_cell.angle_alpha   90.00
_cell.angle_beta   90.00
_cell.angle_gamma   90.00
#
_symmetry.space_group_name_H-M   'P 1'
#
loop_
_entity.id
_entity.type
_entity.pdbx_description
1 polymer ?
#
loop_
_entity_poly.entity_id
_entity_poly.type
_entity_poly.pdbx_seq_one_letter_code
_entity_poly.pdbx_strand_id
1 'polypeptide(L)'
;MFRSIPSTEHEGESILDEFYRLNRKDPSYAKTRVIINCGEALPTDGQLLLTPKAVKEIVDLCLTPEKDLQNKKINEVFTKEFFQSNFWLYWSIMFACEPWASAMEMRRYLMRFVQHVATLKNLSSLRFTKYNQYESLILPMVKYLKSHGVQFHYDTVVDNIFVNRSNGEKGAKQIILTEKGERKTIDLTENDLVLVTNGSITESTTYGDNFHPAPEEHELGASWQLWKNLAAQDSDFGHPDVFCKDIPKANWRMSATITFKNDDIVPFIEAVNKKNPHSGSIVTSGPTTIKDSNWLLGYSISRQPHFKAQKPNELIVWLYDLFSDTKGNYVEKTMPDCNGIELCEEWLYHMGVPEERIPEMAAAATTIPAHMPYITSYFMPRALGDRPKVVPDHSKNLAFIGNFAETPRDTVFTTEYSVRTAMEAVYTLLDIDRGVPEVFASAFA
;
A
#
# COMPACT_ATOMS: atom_id res chain seq x y z
N MET A 1 10.05 7.99 14.55
CA MET A 1 9.32 9.24 14.21
C MET A 1 8.13 9.49 15.16
N PHE A 2 7.07 8.67 15.13
CA PHE A 2 5.79 8.96 15.79
C PHE A 2 5.78 9.07 17.32
N ARG A 3 6.85 8.69 18.02
CA ARG A 3 7.05 9.02 19.45
C ARG A 3 7.21 10.51 19.74
N SER A 4 7.53 11.30 18.70
CA SER A 4 7.83 12.73 18.80
C SER A 4 6.71 13.60 18.22
N ILE A 5 5.69 13.00 17.61
CA ILE A 5 4.54 13.72 17.05
C ILE A 5 3.43 13.67 18.10
N PRO A 6 2.95 14.81 18.62
CA PRO A 6 1.86 14.85 19.58
C PRO A 6 0.58 14.23 19.02
N SER A 7 -0.14 13.47 19.85
CA SER A 7 -1.50 13.02 19.54
C SER A 7 -2.44 14.22 19.42
N THR A 8 -3.44 14.11 18.53
CA THR A 8 -4.55 15.06 18.45
C THR A 8 -5.76 14.63 19.28
N GLU A 9 -5.75 13.41 19.80
CA GLU A 9 -6.83 12.81 20.58
C GLU A 9 -6.59 12.89 22.10
N HIS A 10 -5.33 12.82 22.52
CA HIS A 10 -4.93 12.75 23.92
C HIS A 10 -3.83 13.77 24.23
N GLU A 11 -4.15 14.78 25.03
CA GLU A 11 -3.20 15.80 25.45
C GLU A 11 -2.04 15.18 26.25
N GLY A 12 -0.81 15.61 25.96
CA GLY A 12 0.40 15.10 26.61
C GLY A 12 0.91 13.76 26.07
N GLU A 13 0.21 13.12 25.13
CA GLU A 13 0.62 11.86 24.51
C GLU A 13 1.21 12.06 23.11
N SER A 14 2.07 11.14 22.67
CA SER A 14 2.46 11.04 21.27
C SER A 14 1.52 10.12 20.48
N ILE A 15 1.57 10.17 19.14
CA ILE A 15 0.89 9.18 18.29
C ILE A 15 1.30 7.75 18.69
N LEU A 16 2.58 7.52 19.03
CA LEU A 16 3.04 6.19 19.41
C LEU A 16 2.35 5.71 20.69
N ASP A 17 2.15 6.58 21.69
CA ASP A 17 1.51 6.21 22.96
C ASP A 17 0.05 5.81 22.76
N GLU A 18 -0.70 6.62 21.99
CA GLU A 18 -2.07 6.34 21.60
C GLU A 18 -2.16 5.00 20.84
N PHE A 19 -1.32 4.84 19.81
CA PHE A 19 -1.28 3.64 18.98
C PHE A 19 -0.95 2.38 19.80
N TYR A 20 0.05 2.48 20.68
CA TYR A 20 0.49 1.39 21.54
C TYR A 20 -0.63 0.97 22.50
N ARG A 21 -1.27 1.92 23.18
CA ARG A 21 -2.36 1.64 24.12
C ARG A 21 -3.57 1.04 23.42
N LEU A 22 -3.98 1.62 22.29
CA LEU A 22 -5.12 1.13 21.50
C LEU A 22 -4.92 -0.33 21.11
N ASN A 23 -3.76 -0.67 20.54
CA ASN A 23 -3.51 -2.02 20.07
C ASN A 23 -3.20 -3.03 21.18
N ARG A 24 -2.89 -2.58 22.41
CA ARG A 24 -2.89 -3.44 23.59
C ARG A 24 -4.29 -3.71 24.13
N LYS A 25 -5.16 -2.71 24.08
CA LYS A 25 -6.57 -2.82 24.51
C LYS A 25 -7.40 -3.66 23.55
N ASP A 26 -7.18 -3.49 22.25
CA ASP A 26 -7.89 -4.17 21.18
C ASP A 26 -6.87 -4.77 20.18
N PRO A 27 -6.25 -5.91 20.54
CA PRO A 27 -5.25 -6.54 19.68
C PRO A 27 -5.88 -7.10 18.41
N SER A 28 -5.13 -7.05 17.31
CA SER A 28 -5.54 -7.66 16.04
C SER A 28 -5.62 -9.17 16.18
N TYR A 29 -6.70 -9.76 15.66
CA TYR A 29 -6.86 -11.20 15.46
C TYR A 29 -8.00 -11.46 14.48
N ALA A 30 -7.69 -11.99 13.29
CA ALA A 30 -8.68 -12.41 12.31
C ALA A 30 -9.27 -13.77 12.73
N LYS A 31 -10.59 -13.80 13.01
CA LYS A 31 -11.30 -15.05 13.34
C LYS A 31 -11.62 -15.90 12.10
N THR A 32 -11.82 -15.25 10.96
CA THR A 32 -12.00 -15.85 9.64
C THR A 32 -11.12 -15.08 8.66
N ARG A 33 -10.05 -15.70 8.17
CA ARG A 33 -9.09 -15.08 7.25
C ARG A 33 -9.46 -15.36 5.80
N VAL A 34 -10.11 -16.49 5.53
CA VAL A 34 -10.53 -16.90 4.18
C VAL A 34 -11.96 -17.45 4.21
N ILE A 35 -12.78 -16.99 3.25
CA ILE A 35 -14.09 -17.55 2.95
C ILE A 35 -14.15 -18.17 1.56
N ILE A 36 -15.13 -19.05 1.39
CA ILE A 36 -15.57 -19.72 0.17
C ILE A 36 -17.11 -19.81 0.18
N ASN A 37 -17.72 -20.25 -0.92
CA ASN A 37 -19.13 -20.63 -1.02
C ASN A 37 -20.09 -19.62 -0.36
N CYS A 38 -19.94 -18.33 -0.66
CA CYS A 38 -20.80 -17.26 -0.15
C CYS A 38 -20.85 -17.19 1.40
N GLY A 39 -19.68 -16.95 2.02
CA GLY A 39 -19.57 -16.64 3.45
C GLY A 39 -19.13 -17.80 4.36
N GLU A 40 -18.91 -19.00 3.80
CA GLU A 40 -18.40 -20.15 4.56
C GLU A 40 -16.89 -20.00 4.82
N ALA A 41 -16.45 -20.23 6.06
CA ALA A 41 -15.02 -20.24 6.36
C ALA A 41 -14.33 -21.43 5.65
N LEU A 42 -13.17 -21.20 5.07
CA LEU A 42 -12.37 -22.27 4.47
C LEU A 42 -12.03 -23.32 5.55
N PRO A 43 -12.31 -24.63 5.36
CA PRO A 43 -12.06 -25.64 6.39
C PRO A 43 -10.59 -25.77 6.83
N THR A 44 -9.66 -25.43 5.93
CA THR A 44 -8.21 -25.44 6.21
C THR A 44 -7.68 -24.07 6.65
N ASP A 45 -8.54 -23.09 6.91
CA ASP A 45 -8.11 -21.78 7.39
C ASP A 45 -7.32 -21.93 8.71
N GLY A 46 -6.25 -21.16 8.85
CA GLY A 46 -5.27 -21.35 9.93
C GLY A 46 -4.09 -22.27 9.57
N GLN A 47 -4.15 -23.02 8.46
CA GLN A 47 -3.08 -23.92 8.03
C GLN A 47 -2.35 -23.35 6.82
N LEU A 48 -1.01 -23.40 6.79
CA LEU A 48 -0.21 -22.86 5.66
C LEU A 48 -0.18 -23.81 4.45
N LEU A 49 -0.36 -25.12 4.66
CA LEU A 49 -0.36 -26.15 3.62
C LEU A 49 0.85 -26.11 2.66
N LEU A 50 2.04 -25.81 3.18
CA LEU A 50 3.29 -25.87 2.42
C LEU A 50 3.82 -27.31 2.37
N THR A 51 4.13 -27.80 1.17
CA THR A 51 4.84 -29.08 0.98
C THR A 51 6.33 -28.92 1.31
N PRO A 52 7.07 -30.00 1.59
CA PRO A 52 8.53 -29.92 1.77
C PRO A 52 9.26 -29.27 0.59
N LYS A 53 8.76 -29.48 -0.64
CA LYS A 53 9.29 -28.83 -1.85
C LYS A 53 9.03 -27.32 -1.83
N ALA A 54 7.79 -26.89 -1.54
CA ALA A 54 7.46 -25.47 -1.44
C ALA A 54 8.28 -24.77 -0.34
N VAL A 55 8.51 -25.42 0.81
CA VAL A 55 9.41 -24.91 1.86
C VAL A 55 10.84 -24.77 1.34
N LYS A 56 11.36 -25.78 0.61
CA LYS A 56 12.68 -25.70 -0.01
C LYS A 56 12.78 -24.52 -0.98
N GLU A 57 11.78 -24.31 -1.82
CA GLU A 57 11.74 -23.17 -2.77
C GLU A 57 11.79 -21.81 -2.02
N ILE A 58 11.08 -21.68 -0.89
CA ILE A 58 11.14 -20.46 -0.06
C ILE A 58 12.55 -20.24 0.49
N VAL A 59 13.19 -21.30 1.00
CA VAL A 59 14.56 -21.25 1.53
C VAL A 59 15.56 -20.92 0.42
N ASP A 60 15.45 -21.57 -0.74
CA ASP A 60 16.30 -21.33 -1.91
C ASP A 60 16.21 -19.84 -2.34
N LEU A 61 15.00 -19.27 -2.37
CA LEU A 61 14.82 -17.84 -2.66
C LEU A 61 15.52 -16.94 -1.62
N CYS A 62 15.37 -17.24 -0.33
CA CYS A 62 16.02 -16.46 0.74
C CYS A 62 17.56 -16.52 0.65
N LEU A 63 18.12 -17.68 0.30
CA LEU A 63 19.55 -17.91 0.12
C LEU A 63 20.10 -17.34 -1.19
N THR A 64 19.25 -17.08 -2.18
CA THR A 64 19.66 -16.50 -3.47
C THR A 64 20.15 -15.06 -3.26
N PRO A 65 21.36 -14.70 -3.70
CA PRO A 65 21.83 -13.32 -3.65
C PRO A 65 20.91 -12.37 -4.42
N GLU A 66 20.71 -11.16 -3.89
CA GLU A 66 19.81 -10.17 -4.49
C GLU A 66 20.20 -9.80 -5.93
N LYS A 67 21.51 -9.73 -6.21
CA LYS A 67 22.07 -9.53 -7.55
C LYS A 67 21.69 -10.61 -8.57
N ASP A 68 21.24 -11.79 -8.13
CA ASP A 68 20.87 -12.91 -9.00
C ASP A 68 19.34 -12.98 -9.23
N LEU A 69 18.58 -11.99 -8.72
CA LEU A 69 17.13 -11.85 -8.85
C LEU A 69 16.70 -10.69 -9.78
N GLN A 70 17.60 -10.20 -10.62
CA GLN A 70 17.31 -9.11 -11.56
C GLN A 70 16.15 -9.48 -12.47
N ASN A 71 15.09 -8.66 -12.48
CA ASN A 71 13.90 -8.84 -13.33
C ASN A 71 13.17 -10.19 -13.18
N LYS A 72 13.50 -10.98 -12.15
CA LYS A 72 12.86 -12.28 -11.91
C LYS A 72 11.47 -12.10 -11.30
N LYS A 73 10.55 -12.92 -11.77
CA LYS A 73 9.17 -12.99 -11.31
C LYS A 73 8.99 -14.09 -10.27
N ILE A 74 7.99 -13.93 -9.39
CA ILE A 74 7.66 -14.95 -8.36
C ILE A 74 7.38 -16.32 -9.01
N ASN A 75 6.65 -16.35 -10.13
CA ASN A 75 6.32 -17.57 -10.87
C ASN A 75 7.48 -18.20 -11.65
N GLU A 76 8.66 -17.56 -11.65
CA GLU A 76 9.90 -18.14 -12.22
C GLU A 76 10.74 -18.84 -11.15
N VAL A 77 10.46 -18.62 -9.86
CA VAL A 77 11.22 -19.19 -8.73
C VAL A 77 10.41 -20.13 -7.85
N PHE A 78 9.08 -20.16 -8.00
CA PHE A 78 8.17 -21.08 -7.31
C PHE A 78 7.41 -21.97 -8.29
N THR A 79 7.09 -23.20 -7.86
CA THR A 79 6.30 -24.12 -8.66
C THR A 79 4.85 -24.22 -8.19
N LYS A 80 4.04 -24.99 -8.91
CA LYS A 80 2.59 -25.16 -8.65
C LYS A 80 2.25 -25.48 -7.19
N GLU A 81 3.06 -26.28 -6.51
CA GLU A 81 2.80 -26.67 -5.11
C GLU A 81 2.81 -25.47 -4.15
N PHE A 82 3.69 -24.48 -4.39
CA PHE A 82 3.71 -23.24 -3.62
C PHE A 82 2.45 -22.42 -3.87
N PHE A 83 2.06 -22.22 -5.13
CA PHE A 83 0.87 -21.42 -5.48
C PHE A 83 -0.46 -22.04 -5.05
N GLN A 84 -0.50 -23.37 -4.85
CA GLN A 84 -1.67 -24.06 -4.32
C GLN A 84 -1.76 -24.04 -2.78
N SER A 85 -0.71 -23.57 -2.10
CA SER A 85 -0.69 -23.49 -0.64
C SER A 85 -1.55 -22.34 -0.10
N ASN A 86 -2.05 -22.51 1.12
CA ASN A 86 -2.70 -21.42 1.84
C ASN A 86 -1.69 -20.32 2.21
N PHE A 87 -0.40 -20.63 2.33
CA PHE A 87 0.64 -19.62 2.51
C PHE A 87 0.61 -18.58 1.39
N TRP A 88 0.61 -19.03 0.12
CA TRP A 88 0.52 -18.11 -1.02
C TRP A 88 -0.78 -17.31 -0.98
N LEU A 89 -1.92 -17.94 -0.70
CA LEU A 89 -3.21 -17.26 -0.57
C LEU A 89 -3.20 -16.15 0.49
N TYR A 90 -2.61 -16.41 1.66
CA TYR A 90 -2.50 -15.40 2.70
C TYR A 90 -1.55 -14.27 2.31
N TRP A 91 -0.44 -14.63 1.67
CA TRP A 91 0.63 -13.73 1.26
C TRP A 91 0.18 -12.77 0.15
N SER A 92 -0.36 -13.32 -0.95
CA SER A 92 -0.73 -12.58 -2.15
C SER A 92 -1.76 -11.50 -1.84
N ILE A 93 -2.75 -11.81 -1.00
CA ILE A 93 -3.75 -10.83 -0.59
C ILE A 93 -3.15 -9.84 0.40
N MET A 94 -2.54 -10.28 1.50
CA MET A 94 -2.04 -9.36 2.52
C MET A 94 -1.09 -8.28 1.98
N PHE A 95 -0.24 -8.67 1.04
CA PHE A 95 0.76 -7.78 0.46
C PHE A 95 0.45 -7.37 -0.98
N ALA A 96 -0.74 -7.69 -1.49
CA ALA A 96 -1.17 -7.41 -2.87
C ALA A 96 -0.09 -7.79 -3.91
N CYS A 97 0.37 -9.04 -3.85
CA CYS A 97 1.42 -9.58 -4.73
C CYS A 97 0.85 -10.54 -5.75
N GLU A 98 1.02 -10.23 -7.03
CA GLU A 98 0.67 -11.10 -8.14
C GLU A 98 1.77 -12.15 -8.44
N PRO A 99 1.45 -13.27 -9.10
CA PRO A 99 2.45 -14.28 -9.47
C PRO A 99 3.60 -13.76 -10.35
N TRP A 100 3.39 -12.66 -11.08
CA TRP A 100 4.40 -12.03 -11.94
C TRP A 100 5.09 -10.81 -11.30
N ALA A 101 4.83 -10.52 -10.03
CA ALA A 101 5.54 -9.52 -9.26
C ALA A 101 7.02 -9.90 -9.04
N SER A 102 7.83 -8.95 -8.56
CA SER A 102 9.25 -9.11 -8.30
C SER A 102 9.56 -10.19 -7.27
N ALA A 103 10.30 -11.23 -7.68
CA ALA A 103 10.87 -12.22 -6.76
C ALA A 103 11.86 -11.57 -5.77
N MET A 104 12.51 -10.47 -6.19
CA MET A 104 13.44 -9.73 -5.33
C MET A 104 12.72 -9.08 -4.15
N GLU A 105 11.58 -8.44 -4.39
CA GLU A 105 10.78 -7.88 -3.30
C GLU A 105 10.17 -8.98 -2.43
N MET A 106 9.67 -10.07 -3.01
CA MET A 106 9.18 -11.21 -2.23
C MET A 106 10.27 -11.78 -1.30
N ARG A 107 11.51 -11.91 -1.78
CA ARG A 107 12.65 -12.31 -0.95
C ARG A 107 12.85 -11.35 0.23
N ARG A 108 12.85 -10.03 -0.02
CA ARG A 108 12.99 -9.03 1.05
C ARG A 108 11.89 -9.18 2.09
N TYR A 109 10.64 -9.37 1.67
CA TYR A 109 9.51 -9.61 2.57
C TYR A 109 9.66 -10.88 3.42
N LEU A 110 10.07 -12.00 2.82
CA LEU A 110 10.27 -13.27 3.54
C LEU A 110 11.30 -13.11 4.66
N MET A 111 12.39 -12.39 4.40
CA MET A 111 13.43 -12.10 5.40
C MET A 111 12.96 -11.06 6.42
N ARG A 112 12.30 -10.00 5.98
CA ARG A 112 11.90 -8.84 6.79
C ARG A 112 10.85 -9.17 7.87
N PHE A 113 9.97 -10.11 7.56
CA PHE A 113 8.82 -10.47 8.39
C PHE A 113 8.85 -11.93 8.88
N VAL A 114 10.00 -12.60 8.83
CA VAL A 114 10.16 -13.99 9.27
C VAL A 114 9.63 -14.23 10.70
N GLN A 115 9.83 -13.28 11.60
CA GLN A 115 9.33 -13.29 12.99
C GLN A 115 7.80 -13.29 13.11
N HIS A 116 7.08 -13.02 12.02
CA HIS A 116 5.62 -12.95 11.96
C HIS A 116 5.03 -14.05 11.06
N VAL A 117 5.82 -15.01 10.56
CA VAL A 117 5.30 -16.09 9.72
C VAL A 117 4.20 -16.90 10.42
N ALA A 118 4.35 -17.15 11.74
CA ALA A 118 3.38 -17.89 12.54
C ALA A 118 2.04 -17.16 12.71
N THR A 119 2.02 -15.84 12.54
CA THR A 119 0.84 -14.99 12.69
C THR A 119 0.19 -14.64 11.35
N LEU A 120 0.79 -15.01 10.21
CA LEU A 120 0.23 -14.76 8.87
C LEU A 120 -1.21 -15.30 8.74
N LYS A 121 -1.46 -16.44 9.38
CA LYS A 121 -2.76 -17.14 9.37
C LYS A 121 -3.90 -16.41 10.09
N ASN A 122 -3.60 -15.49 11.01
CA ASN A 122 -4.61 -14.83 11.85
C ASN A 122 -4.34 -13.34 12.08
N LEU A 123 -3.33 -12.78 11.41
CA LEU A 123 -3.01 -11.34 11.41
C LEU A 123 -2.75 -10.75 12.80
N SER A 124 -2.36 -11.58 13.77
CA SER A 124 -2.16 -11.13 15.16
C SER A 124 -0.92 -10.27 15.38
N SER A 125 -0.02 -10.20 14.39
CA SER A 125 1.09 -9.25 14.35
C SER A 125 0.69 -7.86 13.85
N LEU A 126 -0.43 -7.72 13.13
CA LEU A 126 -0.84 -6.43 12.57
C LEU A 126 -1.31 -5.47 13.66
N ARG A 127 -1.11 -4.19 13.42
CA ARG A 127 -1.45 -3.10 14.33
C ARG A 127 -2.05 -1.98 13.51
N PHE A 128 -3.13 -1.37 14.01
CA PHE A 128 -3.92 -0.41 13.26
C PHE A 128 -4.10 0.87 14.08
N THR A 129 -4.13 2.01 13.40
CA THR A 129 -4.51 3.30 13.97
C THR A 129 -5.99 3.30 14.40
N LYS A 130 -6.41 4.36 15.11
CA LYS A 130 -7.80 4.53 15.55
C LYS A 130 -8.72 4.80 14.37
N TYR A 131 -8.36 5.78 13.55
CA TYR A 131 -9.04 6.17 12.32
C TYR A 131 -8.19 5.80 11.10
N ASN A 132 -8.62 6.21 9.91
CA ASN A 132 -7.79 6.20 8.71
C ASN A 132 -6.42 6.89 8.94
N GLN A 133 -5.44 6.56 8.09
CA GLN A 133 -4.07 7.04 8.22
C GLN A 133 -3.96 8.56 8.03
N TYR A 134 -4.85 9.17 7.24
CA TYR A 134 -4.86 10.62 7.06
C TYR A 134 -5.16 11.33 8.39
N GLU A 135 -6.23 10.93 9.07
CA GLU A 135 -6.64 11.54 10.35
C GLU A 135 -5.72 11.17 11.52
N SER A 136 -5.23 9.93 11.56
CA SER A 136 -4.44 9.43 12.70
C SER A 136 -2.95 9.71 12.59
N LEU A 137 -2.41 9.87 11.37
CA LEU A 137 -0.97 10.05 11.14
C LEU A 137 -0.66 11.37 10.43
N ILE A 138 -1.33 11.66 9.30
CA ILE A 138 -0.99 12.82 8.47
C ILE A 138 -1.39 14.14 9.15
N LEU A 139 -2.64 14.29 9.59
CA LEU A 139 -3.11 15.53 10.21
C LEU A 139 -2.30 15.94 11.46
N PRO A 140 -1.95 15.02 12.39
CA PRO A 140 -1.07 15.38 13.50
C PRO A 140 0.34 15.80 13.06
N MET A 141 0.91 15.15 12.04
CA MET A 141 2.20 15.58 11.48
C MET A 141 2.10 16.97 10.85
N VAL A 142 1.05 17.25 10.08
CA VAL A 142 0.81 18.60 9.51
C VAL A 142 0.68 19.64 10.62
N LYS A 143 -0.06 19.33 11.70
CA LYS A 143 -0.20 20.22 12.86
C LYS A 143 1.15 20.49 13.52
N TYR A 144 1.96 19.46 13.74
CA TYR A 144 3.31 19.57 14.31
C TYR A 144 4.24 20.41 13.43
N LEU A 145 4.25 20.18 12.12
CA LEU A 145 5.09 20.94 11.19
C LEU A 145 4.66 22.41 11.13
N LYS A 146 3.36 22.69 11.04
CA LYS A 146 2.83 24.06 11.08
C LYS A 146 3.17 24.79 12.38
N SER A 147 3.12 24.12 13.53
CA SER A 147 3.49 24.75 14.81
C SER A 147 4.97 25.10 14.91
N HIS A 148 5.82 24.54 14.03
CA HIS A 148 7.25 24.85 13.92
C HIS A 148 7.56 25.74 12.71
N GLY A 149 6.54 26.37 12.10
CA GLY A 149 6.74 27.35 11.02
C GLY A 149 7.03 26.77 9.64
N VAL A 150 6.85 25.46 9.43
CA VAL A 150 7.02 24.83 8.11
C VAL A 150 5.99 25.38 7.12
N GLN A 151 6.45 25.75 5.93
CA GLN A 151 5.62 26.28 4.86
C GLN A 151 5.04 25.15 4.00
N PHE A 152 3.74 25.23 3.72
CA PHE A 152 3.03 24.27 2.87
C PHE A 152 2.56 24.98 1.60
N HIS A 153 3.04 24.51 0.45
CA HIS A 153 2.64 25.00 -0.86
C HIS A 153 1.73 23.96 -1.52
N TYR A 154 0.47 24.31 -1.71
CA TYR A 154 -0.52 23.52 -2.44
C TYR A 154 -0.70 24.08 -3.86
N ASP A 155 -1.43 23.37 -4.72
CA ASP A 155 -1.67 23.76 -6.12
C ASP A 155 -0.35 24.09 -6.86
N THR A 156 0.70 23.33 -6.55
CA THR A 156 2.06 23.52 -7.03
C THR A 156 2.58 22.21 -7.59
N VAL A 157 2.88 22.18 -8.89
CA VAL A 157 3.42 21.02 -9.60
C VAL A 157 4.89 21.27 -9.88
N VAL A 158 5.78 20.40 -9.41
CA VAL A 158 7.20 20.46 -9.76
C VAL A 158 7.40 19.73 -11.08
N ASP A 159 7.66 20.51 -12.14
CA ASP A 159 7.80 20.01 -13.50
C ASP A 159 9.18 19.38 -13.73
N ASN A 160 10.23 19.98 -13.17
CA ASN A 160 11.59 19.45 -13.25
C ASN A 160 12.50 20.02 -12.14
N ILE A 161 13.61 19.34 -11.87
CA ILE A 161 14.72 19.85 -11.07
C ILE A 161 15.99 19.68 -11.90
N PHE A 162 16.67 20.78 -12.22
CA PHE A 162 17.93 20.74 -12.96
C PHE A 162 19.09 20.42 -12.03
N VAL A 163 19.87 19.40 -12.40
CA VAL A 163 21.03 18.93 -11.64
C VAL A 163 22.31 19.17 -12.43
N ASN A 164 23.24 19.92 -11.85
CA ASN A 164 24.58 20.08 -12.40
C ASN A 164 25.45 18.87 -12.02
N ARG A 165 26.26 18.40 -12.98
CA ARG A 165 27.12 17.20 -12.89
C ARG A 165 28.60 17.51 -13.14
N SER A 166 29.08 18.63 -12.61
CA SER A 166 30.48 19.06 -12.80
C SER A 166 31.42 18.34 -11.83
N ASN A 167 32.60 17.94 -12.31
CA ASN A 167 33.67 17.33 -11.50
C ASN A 167 33.25 16.05 -10.74
N GLY A 168 32.26 15.31 -11.26
CA GLY A 168 31.74 14.09 -10.64
C GLY A 168 30.78 14.33 -9.47
N GLU A 169 30.49 15.58 -9.12
CA GLU A 169 29.52 15.95 -8.08
C GLU A 169 28.14 16.18 -8.68
N LYS A 170 27.08 15.85 -7.92
CA LYS A 170 25.69 16.09 -8.32
C LYS A 170 25.05 17.13 -7.40
N GLY A 171 24.62 18.26 -7.97
CA GLY A 171 23.97 19.33 -7.21
C GLY A 171 22.73 19.85 -7.90
N ALA A 172 21.58 19.80 -7.22
CA ALA A 172 20.36 20.46 -7.68
C ALA A 172 20.59 21.97 -7.68
N LYS A 173 20.34 22.62 -8.83
CA LYS A 173 20.59 24.05 -9.03
C LYS A 173 19.32 24.86 -9.26
N GLN A 174 18.24 24.23 -9.73
CA GLN A 174 17.03 24.96 -10.06
C GLN A 174 15.80 24.05 -10.04
N ILE A 175 14.70 24.51 -9.43
CA ILE A 175 13.39 23.85 -9.50
C ILE A 175 12.52 24.62 -10.49
N ILE A 176 11.99 23.91 -11.48
CA ILE A 176 10.96 24.41 -12.38
C ILE A 176 9.62 23.90 -11.87
N LEU A 177 8.69 24.80 -11.64
CA LEU A 177 7.38 24.45 -11.12
C LEU A 177 6.28 25.31 -11.75
N THR A 178 5.06 24.81 -11.66
CA THR A 178 3.84 25.54 -12.01
C THR A 178 3.00 25.69 -10.75
N GLU A 179 2.88 26.92 -10.24
CA GLU A 179 2.07 27.26 -9.06
C GLU A 179 0.80 27.99 -9.53
N LYS A 180 -0.37 27.41 -9.26
CA LYS A 180 -1.68 27.97 -9.65
C LYS A 180 -1.78 28.32 -11.14
N GLY A 181 -1.17 27.50 -12.00
CA GLY A 181 -1.13 27.68 -13.46
C GLY A 181 -0.04 28.64 -13.96
N GLU A 182 0.72 29.28 -13.07
CA GLU A 182 1.84 30.14 -13.43
C GLU A 182 3.17 29.40 -13.31
N ARG A 183 3.94 29.37 -14.41
CA ARG A 183 5.28 28.79 -14.41
C ARG A 183 6.25 29.67 -13.64
N LYS A 184 7.01 29.07 -12.73
CA LYS A 184 8.02 29.70 -11.88
C LYS A 184 9.29 28.87 -11.85
N THR A 185 10.32 29.54 -11.36
CA THR A 185 11.66 28.99 -11.22
C THR A 185 12.20 29.37 -9.85
N ILE A 186 12.78 28.40 -9.14
CA ILE A 186 13.48 28.61 -7.87
C ILE A 186 14.94 28.21 -8.07
N ASP A 187 15.86 29.17 -7.95
CA ASP A 187 17.30 28.90 -7.96
C ASP A 187 17.74 28.35 -6.60
N LEU A 188 18.66 27.38 -6.64
CA LEU A 188 19.15 26.66 -5.46
C LEU A 188 20.66 26.84 -5.31
N THR A 189 21.09 27.04 -4.08
CA THR A 189 22.47 26.93 -3.64
C THR A 189 22.74 25.52 -3.13
N GLU A 190 23.99 25.23 -2.78
CA GLU A 190 24.38 23.94 -2.18
C GLU A 190 23.82 23.74 -0.76
N ASN A 191 23.37 24.81 -0.11
CA ASN A 191 22.75 24.74 1.22
C ASN A 191 21.24 24.48 1.14
N ASP A 192 20.65 24.52 -0.05
CA ASP A 192 19.22 24.28 -0.26
C ASP A 192 19.02 22.79 -0.58
N LEU A 193 18.52 22.04 0.41
CA LEU A 193 18.29 20.60 0.28
C LEU A 193 16.98 20.29 -0.43
N VAL A 194 17.03 19.38 -1.40
CA VAL A 194 15.89 18.93 -2.19
C VAL A 194 15.65 17.44 -1.92
N LEU A 195 14.47 17.11 -1.40
CA LEU A 195 14.04 15.74 -1.15
C LEU A 195 12.90 15.39 -2.11
N VAL A 196 13.15 14.47 -3.04
CA VAL A 196 12.21 14.09 -4.10
C VAL A 196 11.51 12.79 -3.71
N THR A 197 10.18 12.80 -3.63
CA THR A 197 9.40 11.55 -3.67
C THR A 197 9.19 11.17 -5.13
N ASN A 198 10.03 10.28 -5.67
CA ASN A 198 10.03 9.90 -7.08
C ASN A 198 8.99 8.82 -7.38
N GLY A 199 8.04 9.08 -8.27
CA GLY A 199 6.96 8.15 -8.58
C GLY A 199 5.93 8.00 -7.44
N SER A 200 4.72 7.57 -7.80
CA SER A 200 3.64 7.38 -6.83
C SER A 200 2.65 6.33 -7.31
N ILE A 201 2.26 5.46 -6.38
CA ILE A 201 1.27 4.39 -6.61
C ILE A 201 -0.17 4.93 -6.65
N THR A 202 -0.42 6.14 -6.16
CA THR A 202 -1.75 6.79 -6.16
C THR A 202 -1.86 7.91 -7.21
N GLU A 203 -0.81 8.17 -7.98
CA GLU A 203 -0.86 9.15 -9.06
C GLU A 203 -1.89 8.74 -10.12
N SER A 204 -2.54 9.72 -10.75
CA SER A 204 -3.55 9.47 -11.78
C SER A 204 -4.74 8.59 -11.33
N THR A 205 -5.01 8.53 -10.02
CA THR A 205 -6.21 7.84 -9.50
C THR A 205 -7.47 8.56 -9.98
N THR A 206 -8.42 7.81 -10.53
CA THR A 206 -9.75 8.32 -10.87
C THR A 206 -10.78 7.71 -9.92
N TYR A 207 -11.92 8.39 -9.79
CA TYR A 207 -13.01 7.97 -8.91
C TYR A 207 -14.31 7.85 -9.70
N GLY A 208 -15.05 6.79 -9.44
CA GLY A 208 -16.42 6.61 -9.90
C GLY A 208 -17.41 7.00 -8.81
N ASP A 209 -18.64 6.55 -8.97
CA ASP A 209 -19.69 6.63 -7.96
C ASP A 209 -20.62 5.40 -8.06
N ASN A 210 -21.78 5.44 -7.41
CA ASN A 210 -22.75 4.34 -7.45
C ASN A 210 -23.20 3.96 -8.87
N PHE A 211 -23.22 4.90 -9.80
CA PHE A 211 -23.81 4.74 -11.13
C PHE A 211 -22.77 4.75 -12.25
N HIS A 212 -21.57 5.27 -11.98
CA HIS A 212 -20.48 5.36 -12.95
C HIS A 212 -19.23 4.60 -12.47
N PRO A 213 -18.60 3.78 -13.33
CA PRO A 213 -17.29 3.21 -13.03
C PRO A 213 -16.22 4.31 -12.89
N ALA A 214 -15.12 4.01 -12.22
CA ALA A 214 -13.96 4.91 -12.21
C ALA A 214 -13.29 4.87 -13.59
N PRO A 215 -13.08 6.01 -14.27
CA PRO A 215 -12.48 6.02 -15.61
C PRO A 215 -11.08 5.37 -15.65
N GLU A 216 -10.87 4.40 -16.54
CA GLU A 216 -9.55 3.78 -16.71
C GLU A 216 -8.55 4.70 -17.44
N GLU A 217 -9.04 5.58 -18.31
CA GLU A 217 -8.18 6.46 -19.11
C GLU A 217 -7.53 7.52 -18.23
N HIS A 218 -6.20 7.61 -18.33
CA HIS A 218 -5.42 8.62 -17.63
C HIS A 218 -4.17 8.97 -18.43
N GLU A 219 -3.68 10.20 -18.23
CA GLU A 219 -2.33 10.58 -18.66
C GLU A 219 -1.30 10.16 -17.60
N LEU A 220 -0.02 10.20 -17.99
CA LEU A 220 1.08 10.04 -17.05
C LEU A 220 1.13 11.26 -16.12
N GLY A 221 0.81 11.06 -14.84
CA GLY A 221 0.74 12.17 -13.89
C GLY A 221 2.10 12.78 -13.53
N ALA A 222 2.05 13.89 -12.80
CA ALA A 222 3.19 14.76 -12.54
C ALA A 222 4.34 14.08 -11.77
N SER A 223 4.05 13.20 -10.81
CA SER A 223 5.08 12.48 -10.05
C SER A 223 5.94 11.59 -10.96
N TRP A 224 5.31 10.88 -11.90
CA TRP A 224 6.01 10.05 -12.86
C TRP A 224 6.73 10.87 -13.92
N GLN A 225 6.13 11.97 -14.38
CA GLN A 225 6.77 12.88 -15.32
C GLN A 225 8.03 13.55 -14.71
N LEU A 226 7.95 13.98 -13.45
CA LEU A 226 9.11 14.52 -12.72
C LEU A 226 10.23 13.48 -12.62
N TRP A 227 9.90 12.23 -12.26
CA TRP A 227 10.92 11.19 -12.19
C TRP A 227 11.54 10.91 -13.57
N LYS A 228 10.76 10.90 -14.66
CA LYS A 228 11.31 10.78 -16.02
C LYS A 228 12.25 11.93 -16.38
N ASN A 229 11.90 13.16 -16.02
CA ASN A 229 12.72 14.34 -16.27
C ASN A 229 14.03 14.31 -15.47
N LEU A 230 14.01 13.75 -14.25
CA LEU A 230 15.22 13.48 -13.46
C LEU A 230 16.05 12.35 -14.08
N ALA A 231 15.46 11.19 -14.35
CA ALA A 231 16.14 10.03 -14.93
C ALA A 231 16.84 10.34 -16.27
N ALA A 232 16.28 11.25 -17.07
CA ALA A 232 16.89 11.71 -18.32
C ALA A 232 18.21 12.50 -18.09
N GLN A 233 18.43 13.04 -16.90
CA GLN A 233 19.61 13.82 -16.57
C GLN A 233 20.77 12.96 -16.07
N ASP A 234 20.52 11.82 -15.41
CA ASP A 234 21.57 10.94 -14.89
C ASP A 234 21.02 9.53 -14.65
N SER A 235 21.79 8.49 -15.03
CA SER A 235 21.38 7.10 -14.80
C SER A 235 21.27 6.73 -13.32
N ASP A 236 22.00 7.43 -12.44
CA ASP A 236 21.92 7.22 -10.99
C ASP A 236 20.57 7.66 -10.40
N PHE A 237 19.73 8.35 -11.20
CA PHE A 237 18.38 8.77 -10.82
C PHE A 237 17.29 7.73 -11.13
N GLY A 238 17.69 6.54 -11.60
CA GLY A 238 16.84 5.37 -11.78
C GLY A 238 16.06 5.32 -13.10
N HIS A 239 15.20 4.31 -13.23
CA HIS A 239 14.49 3.97 -14.46
C HIS A 239 12.97 3.91 -14.23
N PRO A 240 12.25 5.05 -14.19
CA PRO A 240 10.81 5.10 -13.90
C PRO A 240 9.96 4.23 -14.82
N ASP A 241 10.37 4.06 -16.07
CA ASP A 241 9.64 3.27 -17.06
C ASP A 241 9.49 1.79 -16.64
N VAL A 242 10.39 1.25 -15.82
CA VAL A 242 10.28 -0.12 -15.25
C VAL A 242 9.03 -0.26 -14.37
N PHE A 243 8.59 0.83 -13.74
CA PHE A 243 7.53 0.81 -12.73
C PHE A 243 6.20 1.36 -13.24
N CYS A 244 6.21 2.22 -14.26
CA CYS A 244 5.00 2.94 -14.74
C CYS A 244 4.56 2.59 -16.16
N LYS A 245 5.32 1.75 -16.90
CA LYS A 245 4.90 1.25 -18.22
C LYS A 245 4.58 -0.25 -18.15
N ASP A 246 3.77 -0.70 -19.10
CA ASP A 246 3.48 -2.10 -19.36
C ASP A 246 3.01 -2.89 -18.11
N ILE A 247 2.32 -2.22 -17.18
CA ILE A 247 1.70 -2.84 -16.02
C ILE A 247 0.61 -3.79 -16.54
N PRO A 248 0.66 -5.09 -16.23
CA PRO A 248 -0.33 -6.03 -16.73
C PRO A 248 -1.75 -5.64 -16.32
N LYS A 249 -2.70 -5.71 -17.26
CA LYS A 249 -4.11 -5.42 -16.98
C LYS A 249 -4.73 -6.34 -15.92
N ALA A 250 -4.13 -7.52 -15.75
CA ALA A 250 -4.50 -8.50 -14.73
C ALA A 250 -4.11 -8.10 -13.30
N ASN A 251 -3.20 -7.14 -13.11
CA ASN A 251 -2.87 -6.64 -11.78
C ASN A 251 -4.08 -6.03 -11.08
N TRP A 252 -4.00 -5.95 -9.75
CA TRP A 252 -4.87 -5.09 -8.96
C TRP A 252 -4.82 -3.66 -9.52
N ARG A 253 -5.98 -3.14 -9.94
CA ARG A 253 -6.15 -1.74 -10.37
C ARG A 253 -7.36 -1.07 -9.74
N MET A 254 -8.20 -1.82 -9.02
CA MET A 254 -9.45 -1.30 -8.46
C MET A 254 -9.54 -1.48 -6.95
N SER A 255 -10.01 -0.43 -6.28
CA SER A 255 -10.56 -0.56 -4.93
C SER A 255 -11.92 0.09 -4.86
N ALA A 256 -12.69 -0.24 -3.84
CA ALA A 256 -13.90 0.49 -3.52
C ALA A 256 -14.07 0.65 -2.01
N THR A 257 -14.70 1.75 -1.64
CA THR A 257 -15.17 1.97 -0.27
C THR A 257 -16.68 1.96 -0.27
N ILE A 258 -17.28 0.98 0.41
CA ILE A 258 -18.72 0.87 0.62
C ILE A 258 -19.07 1.50 1.96
N THR A 259 -20.06 2.39 1.95
CA THR A 259 -20.68 2.99 3.13
C THR A 259 -22.13 2.50 3.21
N PHE A 260 -22.38 1.54 4.12
CA PHE A 260 -23.74 1.14 4.46
C PHE A 260 -24.35 2.17 5.42
N LYS A 261 -25.63 2.49 5.22
CA LYS A 261 -26.38 3.51 5.99
C LYS A 261 -27.36 2.91 6.99
N ASN A 262 -27.46 1.58 7.03
CA ASN A 262 -28.31 0.80 7.93
C ASN A 262 -27.57 -0.50 8.33
N ASP A 263 -28.23 -1.30 9.18
CA ASP A 263 -27.63 -2.51 9.75
C ASP A 263 -28.00 -3.81 9.00
N ASP A 264 -28.59 -3.73 7.80
CA ASP A 264 -29.07 -4.92 7.09
C ASP A 264 -27.96 -5.92 6.76
N ILE A 265 -26.73 -5.42 6.59
CA ILE A 265 -25.53 -6.22 6.31
C ILE A 265 -24.88 -6.81 7.57
N VAL A 266 -25.18 -6.25 8.75
CA VAL A 266 -24.52 -6.61 10.02
C VAL A 266 -24.61 -8.11 10.32
N PRO A 267 -25.77 -8.79 10.19
CA PRO A 267 -25.87 -10.22 10.47
C PRO A 267 -24.92 -11.08 9.62
N PHE A 268 -24.66 -10.69 8.36
CA PHE A 268 -23.77 -11.42 7.45
C PHE A 268 -22.30 -11.22 7.82
N ILE A 269 -21.91 -9.99 8.16
CA ILE A 269 -20.57 -9.69 8.68
C ILE A 269 -20.32 -10.43 10.00
N GLU A 270 -21.29 -10.44 10.91
CA GLU A 270 -21.18 -11.19 12.17
C GLU A 270 -21.10 -12.70 11.92
N ALA A 271 -21.87 -13.23 10.96
CA ALA A 271 -21.80 -14.62 10.56
C ALA A 271 -20.42 -14.99 9.99
N VAL A 272 -19.79 -14.14 9.19
CA VAL A 272 -18.47 -14.41 8.60
C VAL A 272 -17.34 -14.14 9.60
N ASN A 273 -17.23 -12.91 10.10
CA ASN A 273 -16.09 -12.44 10.89
C ASN A 273 -16.24 -12.69 12.40
N LYS A 274 -17.41 -13.18 12.84
CA LYS A 274 -17.70 -13.55 14.24
C LYS A 274 -17.50 -12.37 15.20
N LYS A 275 -17.78 -11.15 14.74
CA LYS A 275 -17.59 -9.90 15.47
C LYS A 275 -18.61 -8.87 15.03
N ASN A 276 -19.19 -8.17 16.01
CA ASN A 276 -20.07 -7.04 15.76
C ASN A 276 -19.27 -5.88 15.13
N PRO A 277 -19.61 -5.43 13.92
CA PRO A 277 -18.88 -4.36 13.25
C PRO A 277 -18.96 -3.00 13.97
N HIS A 278 -19.97 -2.78 14.80
CA HIS A 278 -20.18 -1.55 15.59
C HIS A 278 -19.57 -1.60 17.00
N SER A 279 -18.81 -2.65 17.33
CA SER A 279 -18.29 -2.82 18.70
C SER A 279 -17.16 -1.84 19.08
N GLY A 280 -16.69 -1.00 18.14
CA GLY A 280 -15.52 -0.15 18.31
C GLY A 280 -14.17 -0.88 18.25
N SER A 281 -14.19 -2.21 18.05
CA SER A 281 -12.99 -3.05 17.95
C SER A 281 -12.69 -3.41 16.50
N ILE A 282 -11.45 -3.78 16.21
CA ILE A 282 -10.99 -4.13 14.86
C ILE A 282 -11.74 -5.37 14.32
N VAL A 283 -12.42 -5.27 13.18
CA VAL A 283 -13.40 -6.29 12.76
C VAL A 283 -12.73 -7.45 12.03
N THR A 284 -12.16 -7.21 10.85
CA THR A 284 -11.51 -8.26 10.03
C THR A 284 -10.03 -8.45 10.37
N SER A 285 -9.40 -7.48 11.04
CA SER A 285 -7.98 -7.51 11.42
C SER A 285 -6.99 -7.53 10.24
N GLY A 286 -7.42 -6.98 9.11
CA GLY A 286 -6.76 -7.00 7.79
C GLY A 286 -7.69 -7.61 6.75
N PRO A 287 -7.21 -7.93 5.53
CA PRO A 287 -8.08 -8.42 4.49
C PRO A 287 -8.57 -9.85 4.78
N THR A 288 -9.88 -10.06 4.77
CA THR A 288 -10.49 -11.37 4.58
C THR A 288 -10.53 -11.66 3.08
N THR A 289 -10.05 -12.83 2.68
CA THR A 289 -9.99 -13.26 1.28
C THR A 289 -11.21 -14.09 0.90
N ILE A 290 -11.77 -13.85 -0.27
CA ILE A 290 -12.76 -14.74 -0.90
C ILE A 290 -12.01 -15.61 -1.93
N LYS A 291 -11.68 -16.84 -1.54
CA LYS A 291 -10.74 -17.69 -2.29
C LYS A 291 -11.27 -18.14 -3.66
N ASP A 292 -12.58 -18.30 -3.79
CA ASP A 292 -13.29 -18.76 -4.98
C ASP A 292 -13.97 -17.63 -5.75
N SER A 293 -13.69 -16.37 -5.37
CA SER A 293 -14.01 -15.22 -6.20
C SER A 293 -13.09 -15.18 -7.41
N ASN A 294 -13.65 -14.94 -8.60
CA ASN A 294 -12.88 -14.82 -9.84
C ASN A 294 -11.92 -13.63 -9.81
N TRP A 295 -12.24 -12.57 -9.06
CA TRP A 295 -11.37 -11.40 -8.82
C TRP A 295 -10.30 -11.66 -7.75
N LEU A 296 -10.36 -12.82 -7.08
CA LEU A 296 -9.69 -13.12 -5.83
C LEU A 296 -9.84 -11.95 -4.84
N LEU A 297 -11.09 -11.56 -4.60
CA LEU A 297 -11.47 -10.36 -3.86
C LEU A 297 -11.00 -10.41 -2.39
N GLY A 298 -10.42 -9.31 -1.93
CA GLY A 298 -10.12 -9.06 -0.52
C GLY A 298 -10.97 -7.91 0.01
N TYR A 299 -11.46 -8.02 1.25
CA TYR A 299 -12.12 -6.91 1.94
C TYR A 299 -11.63 -6.74 3.36
N SER A 300 -11.64 -5.51 3.85
CA SER A 300 -11.26 -5.14 5.21
C SER A 300 -12.34 -4.27 5.86
N ILE A 301 -12.61 -4.56 7.13
CA ILE A 301 -13.47 -3.75 7.98
C ILE A 301 -12.62 -3.34 9.20
N SER A 302 -12.29 -2.06 9.24
CA SER A 302 -11.54 -1.46 10.34
C SER A 302 -12.43 -1.24 11.58
N ARG A 303 -11.84 -0.71 12.65
CA ARG A 303 -12.62 -0.17 13.78
C ARG A 303 -13.62 0.86 13.26
N GLN A 304 -14.87 0.77 13.72
CA GLN A 304 -15.90 1.76 13.43
C GLN A 304 -16.06 2.69 14.65
N PRO A 305 -16.10 4.01 14.47
CA PRO A 305 -15.98 4.71 13.19
C PRO A 305 -14.54 4.74 12.64
N HIS A 306 -14.38 4.59 11.33
CA HIS A 306 -13.10 4.69 10.63
C HIS A 306 -12.72 6.14 10.28
N PHE A 307 -13.72 7.01 10.13
CA PHE A 307 -13.58 8.46 9.94
C PHE A 307 -14.21 9.18 11.12
N LYS A 308 -13.61 10.28 11.61
CA LYS A 308 -14.21 11.07 12.70
C LYS A 308 -15.60 11.62 12.38
N ALA A 309 -15.88 11.89 11.11
CA ALA A 309 -17.15 12.42 10.63
C ALA A 309 -18.21 11.35 10.32
N GLN A 310 -17.86 10.06 10.43
CA GLN A 310 -18.78 8.95 10.17
C GLN A 310 -19.92 8.95 11.19
N LYS A 311 -21.15 8.75 10.72
CA LYS A 311 -22.32 8.70 11.60
C LYS A 311 -22.37 7.38 12.37
N PRO A 312 -22.98 7.35 13.57
CA PRO A 312 -23.04 6.13 14.39
C PRO A 312 -23.71 4.92 13.72
N ASN A 313 -24.63 5.15 12.78
CA ASN A 313 -25.35 4.10 12.04
C ASN A 313 -24.69 3.73 10.71
N GLU A 314 -23.56 4.34 10.36
CA GLU A 314 -22.83 4.05 9.12
C GLU A 314 -21.78 2.97 9.37
N LEU A 315 -21.57 2.11 8.37
CA LEU A 315 -20.56 1.06 8.38
C LEU A 315 -19.70 1.13 7.13
N ILE A 316 -18.39 1.22 7.31
CA ILE A 316 -17.42 1.33 6.21
C ILE A 316 -16.73 -0.02 5.95
N VAL A 317 -16.83 -0.48 4.71
CA VAL A 317 -16.12 -1.64 4.17
C VAL A 317 -15.20 -1.17 3.04
N TRP A 318 -13.94 -1.60 3.06
CA TRP A 318 -13.02 -1.38 1.95
C TRP A 318 -12.75 -2.72 1.24
N LEU A 319 -12.77 -2.73 -0.08
CA LEU A 319 -12.48 -3.93 -0.88
C LEU A 319 -11.56 -3.62 -2.07
N TYR A 320 -10.94 -4.67 -2.59
CA TYR A 320 -10.06 -4.63 -3.76
C TYR A 320 -9.95 -6.01 -4.39
N ASP A 321 -9.65 -6.05 -5.68
CA ASP A 321 -9.32 -7.26 -6.43
C ASP A 321 -7.81 -7.52 -6.44
N LEU A 322 -7.42 -8.79 -6.57
CA LEU A 322 -6.06 -9.12 -7.00
C LEU A 322 -5.99 -9.27 -8.53
N PHE A 323 -7.10 -9.65 -9.17
CA PHE A 323 -7.20 -9.85 -10.60
C PHE A 323 -8.27 -8.97 -11.23
N SER A 324 -7.85 -7.92 -11.94
CA SER A 324 -8.75 -6.93 -12.57
C SER A 324 -9.19 -7.26 -13.99
N ASP A 325 -8.76 -8.39 -14.57
CA ASP A 325 -9.08 -8.78 -15.95
C ASP A 325 -10.01 -10.00 -16.06
N THR A 326 -10.57 -10.44 -14.94
CA THR A 326 -11.53 -11.55 -14.88
C THR A 326 -12.95 -11.03 -14.60
N LYS A 327 -13.96 -11.75 -15.09
CA LYS A 327 -15.37 -11.44 -14.78
C LYS A 327 -15.72 -11.86 -13.36
N GLY A 328 -16.57 -11.09 -12.68
CA GLY A 328 -17.11 -11.45 -11.37
C GLY A 328 -17.97 -12.73 -11.40
N ASN A 329 -18.40 -13.16 -10.22
CA ASN A 329 -19.20 -14.36 -10.03
C ASN A 329 -20.71 -14.07 -10.09
N TYR A 330 -21.13 -12.91 -9.57
CA TYR A 330 -22.51 -12.41 -9.62
C TYR A 330 -22.65 -11.32 -10.70
N VAL A 331 -21.71 -10.38 -10.73
CA VAL A 331 -21.62 -9.36 -11.79
C VAL A 331 -20.71 -9.87 -12.90
N GLU A 332 -21.25 -10.16 -14.08
CA GLU A 332 -20.50 -10.69 -15.23
C GLU A 332 -19.61 -9.67 -15.98
N LYS A 333 -18.97 -8.76 -15.23
CA LYS A 333 -18.06 -7.71 -15.69
C LYS A 333 -16.71 -7.83 -15.00
N THR A 334 -15.67 -7.21 -15.56
CA THR A 334 -14.43 -7.01 -14.82
C THR A 334 -14.60 -5.91 -13.78
N MET A 335 -13.81 -5.93 -12.70
CA MET A 335 -13.93 -4.92 -11.65
C MET A 335 -13.76 -3.46 -12.16
N PRO A 336 -12.85 -3.16 -13.13
CA PRO A 336 -12.77 -1.83 -13.75
C PRO A 336 -14.03 -1.37 -14.50
N ASP A 337 -14.82 -2.30 -15.06
CA ASP A 337 -16.05 -1.99 -15.80
C ASP A 337 -17.28 -1.79 -14.88
N CYS A 338 -17.12 -2.02 -13.57
CA CYS A 338 -18.21 -1.97 -12.60
C CYS A 338 -18.39 -0.56 -12.00
N ASN A 339 -19.64 -0.11 -11.89
CA ASN A 339 -19.97 1.02 -11.03
C ASN A 339 -20.04 0.62 -9.55
N GLY A 340 -20.25 1.59 -8.66
CA GLY A 340 -20.28 1.33 -7.22
C GLY A 340 -21.39 0.37 -6.77
N ILE A 341 -22.57 0.38 -7.41
CA ILE A 341 -23.64 -0.57 -7.08
C ILE A 341 -23.18 -1.99 -7.40
N GLU A 342 -22.68 -2.22 -8.62
CA GLU A 342 -22.22 -3.54 -9.08
C GLU A 342 -21.08 -4.10 -8.21
N LEU A 343 -20.13 -3.24 -7.79
CA LEU A 343 -19.07 -3.66 -6.85
C LEU A 343 -19.63 -4.07 -5.48
N CYS A 344 -20.66 -3.39 -5.00
CA CYS A 344 -21.34 -3.77 -3.78
C CYS A 344 -22.12 -5.07 -3.94
N GLU A 345 -22.81 -5.26 -5.07
CA GLU A 345 -23.58 -6.47 -5.37
C GLU A 345 -22.69 -7.72 -5.36
N GLU A 346 -21.54 -7.68 -6.05
CA GLU A 346 -20.58 -8.79 -6.06
C GLU A 346 -20.11 -9.13 -4.63
N TRP A 347 -19.78 -8.11 -3.83
CA TRP A 347 -19.35 -8.34 -2.45
C TRP A 347 -20.47 -8.93 -1.58
N LEU A 348 -21.71 -8.41 -1.70
CA LEU A 348 -22.87 -8.92 -0.97
C LEU A 348 -23.17 -10.39 -1.31
N TYR A 349 -23.02 -10.77 -2.57
CA TYR A 349 -23.12 -12.17 -3.02
C TYR A 349 -22.13 -13.06 -2.27
N HIS A 350 -20.84 -12.68 -2.27
CA HIS A 350 -19.80 -13.45 -1.57
C HIS A 350 -19.95 -13.45 -0.05
N MET A 351 -20.70 -12.50 0.53
CA MET A 351 -21.04 -12.48 1.94
C MET A 351 -22.26 -13.35 2.30
N GLY A 352 -22.90 -14.01 1.33
CA GLY A 352 -24.04 -14.90 1.54
C GLY A 352 -25.38 -14.18 1.69
N VAL A 353 -25.49 -12.94 1.20
CA VAL A 353 -26.77 -12.24 1.16
C VAL A 353 -27.69 -12.93 0.14
N PRO A 354 -28.97 -13.22 0.47
CA PRO A 354 -29.90 -13.78 -0.49
C PRO A 354 -30.01 -12.89 -1.74
N GLU A 355 -29.90 -13.50 -2.92
CA GLU A 355 -29.80 -12.78 -4.20
C GLU A 355 -30.96 -11.79 -4.43
N GLU A 356 -32.17 -12.11 -3.95
CA GLU A 356 -33.34 -11.23 -4.05
C GLU A 356 -33.22 -9.93 -3.24
N ARG A 357 -32.30 -9.86 -2.26
CA ARG A 357 -32.04 -8.68 -1.43
C ARG A 357 -30.83 -7.87 -1.90
N ILE A 358 -29.95 -8.46 -2.72
CA ILE A 358 -28.69 -7.85 -3.13
C ILE A 358 -28.90 -6.49 -3.82
N PRO A 359 -29.78 -6.36 -4.85
CA PRO A 359 -29.93 -5.09 -5.57
C PRO A 359 -30.42 -3.95 -4.67
N GLU A 360 -31.37 -4.23 -3.77
CA GLU A 360 -31.90 -3.22 -2.84
C GLU A 360 -30.81 -2.77 -1.84
N MET A 361 -30.09 -3.73 -1.25
CA MET A 361 -29.03 -3.42 -0.28
C MET A 361 -27.87 -2.66 -0.92
N ALA A 362 -27.46 -3.02 -2.13
CA ALA A 362 -26.42 -2.32 -2.88
C ALA A 362 -26.83 -0.89 -3.24
N ALA A 363 -28.07 -0.69 -3.71
CA ALA A 363 -28.61 0.63 -4.05
C ALA A 363 -28.76 1.55 -2.83
N ALA A 364 -29.03 0.99 -1.65
CA ALA A 364 -29.12 1.73 -0.39
C ALA A 364 -27.75 2.18 0.15
N ALA A 365 -26.68 1.47 -0.20
CA ALA A 365 -25.31 1.82 0.16
C ALA A 365 -24.75 2.94 -0.72
N THR A 366 -23.62 3.51 -0.31
CA THR A 366 -22.81 4.40 -1.16
C THR A 366 -21.43 3.78 -1.33
N THR A 367 -21.12 3.41 -2.57
CA THR A 367 -19.87 2.76 -2.94
C THR A 367 -19.11 3.66 -3.90
N ILE A 368 -17.86 3.96 -3.55
CA ILE A 368 -16.97 4.78 -4.37
C ILE A 368 -15.88 3.89 -4.96
N PRO A 369 -15.95 3.54 -6.26
CA PRO A 369 -14.87 2.92 -7.00
C PRO A 369 -13.67 3.87 -7.13
N ALA A 370 -12.46 3.32 -7.07
CA ALA A 370 -11.21 4.02 -7.33
C ALA A 370 -10.35 3.18 -8.27
N HIS A 371 -10.06 3.71 -9.46
CA HIS A 371 -9.11 3.11 -10.40
C HIS A 371 -7.74 3.72 -10.16
N MET A 372 -6.76 2.88 -9.82
CA MET A 372 -5.41 3.27 -9.44
C MET A 372 -4.40 2.58 -10.35
N PRO A 373 -4.00 3.23 -11.46
CA PRO A 373 -3.22 2.56 -12.52
C PRO A 373 -1.83 2.09 -12.08
N TYR A 374 -1.29 2.67 -11.00
CA TYR A 374 0.05 2.42 -10.51
C TYR A 374 0.08 1.71 -9.15
N ILE A 375 -1.06 1.21 -8.65
CA ILE A 375 -1.16 0.72 -7.26
C ILE A 375 -0.19 -0.44 -6.95
N THR A 376 0.15 -1.22 -7.96
CA THR A 376 1.08 -2.37 -7.89
C THR A 376 2.51 -2.04 -8.34
N SER A 377 2.78 -0.79 -8.72
CA SER A 377 4.05 -0.38 -9.32
C SER A 377 5.27 -0.64 -8.43
N TYR A 378 5.13 -0.66 -7.10
CA TYR A 378 6.24 -1.00 -6.20
C TYR A 378 6.76 -2.43 -6.41
N PHE A 379 5.93 -3.33 -6.94
CA PHE A 379 6.23 -4.74 -7.08
C PHE A 379 6.58 -5.18 -8.50
N MET A 380 6.70 -4.24 -9.44
CA MET A 380 7.14 -4.56 -10.80
C MET A 380 8.52 -5.23 -10.77
N PRO A 381 8.76 -6.28 -11.59
CA PRO A 381 10.09 -6.86 -11.75
C PRO A 381 11.10 -5.77 -12.13
N ARG A 382 12.20 -5.73 -11.39
CA ARG A 382 13.21 -4.67 -11.50
C ARG A 382 14.61 -5.24 -11.30
N ALA A 383 15.62 -4.49 -11.70
CA ALA A 383 17.04 -4.70 -11.49
C ALA A 383 17.62 -3.69 -10.47
N LEU A 384 18.82 -3.97 -9.97
CA LEU A 384 19.62 -3.04 -9.20
C LEU A 384 19.96 -1.83 -10.08
N GLY A 385 19.77 -0.63 -9.55
CA GLY A 385 19.94 0.62 -10.29
C GLY A 385 18.65 1.18 -10.89
N ASP A 386 17.55 0.41 -10.97
CA ASP A 386 16.26 0.94 -11.42
C ASP A 386 15.66 1.94 -10.43
N ARG A 387 16.01 1.81 -9.15
CA ARG A 387 15.72 2.79 -8.11
C ARG A 387 16.98 3.59 -7.77
N PRO A 388 16.89 4.92 -7.67
CA PRO A 388 18.00 5.73 -7.19
C PRO A 388 18.29 5.42 -5.72
N LYS A 389 19.57 5.47 -5.31
CA LYS A 389 19.92 5.48 -3.87
C LYS A 389 19.23 6.65 -3.18
N VAL A 390 18.91 6.49 -1.89
CA VAL A 390 18.33 7.58 -1.07
C VAL A 390 19.13 8.87 -1.20
N VAL A 391 20.47 8.80 -1.09
CA VAL A 391 21.37 9.86 -1.51
C VAL A 391 22.26 9.29 -2.61
N PRO A 392 22.09 9.72 -3.88
CA PRO A 392 22.95 9.28 -4.97
C PRO A 392 24.42 9.55 -4.68
N ASP A 393 25.31 8.73 -5.23
CA ASP A 393 26.75 8.89 -5.01
C ASP A 393 27.19 10.29 -5.49
N HIS A 394 27.98 10.96 -4.65
CA HIS A 394 28.46 12.33 -4.85
C HIS A 394 27.36 13.42 -4.91
N SER A 395 26.15 13.13 -4.45
CA SER A 395 25.11 14.16 -4.28
C SER A 395 25.45 15.12 -3.13
N LYS A 396 25.26 16.42 -3.35
CA LYS A 396 25.50 17.48 -2.35
C LYS A 396 24.25 17.92 -1.61
N ASN A 397 23.15 18.08 -2.35
CA ASN A 397 21.92 18.66 -1.83
C ASN A 397 20.64 18.00 -2.37
N LEU A 398 20.75 16.83 -3.01
CA LEU A 398 19.62 16.10 -3.59
C LEU A 398 19.48 14.71 -2.96
N ALA A 399 18.27 14.35 -2.56
CA ALA A 399 17.93 13.01 -2.08
C ALA A 399 16.61 12.52 -2.69
N PHE A 400 16.47 11.21 -2.79
CA PHE A 400 15.26 10.49 -3.17
C PHE A 400 14.67 9.80 -1.95
N ILE A 401 13.38 9.98 -1.72
CA ILE A 401 12.67 9.43 -0.56
C ILE A 401 11.42 8.67 -1.03
N GLY A 402 10.89 7.82 -0.16
CA GLY A 402 9.74 6.99 -0.47
C GLY A 402 10.13 5.62 -1.04
N ASN A 403 9.11 4.89 -1.47
CA ASN A 403 9.21 3.47 -1.79
C ASN A 403 9.84 3.16 -3.17
N PHE A 404 10.16 4.18 -3.96
CA PHE A 404 10.91 4.02 -5.20
C PHE A 404 12.37 4.49 -5.07
N ALA A 405 12.83 4.89 -3.88
CA ALA A 405 14.24 5.03 -3.57
C ALA A 405 14.82 3.66 -3.15
N GLU A 406 16.14 3.50 -3.23
CA GLU A 406 16.85 2.27 -2.91
C GLU A 406 17.54 2.39 -1.55
N THR A 407 17.14 1.54 -0.61
CA THR A 407 17.85 1.25 0.63
C THR A 407 17.86 -0.27 0.91
N PRO A 408 18.91 -0.82 1.54
CA PRO A 408 19.06 -2.27 1.71
C PRO A 408 17.99 -2.90 2.62
N ARG A 409 17.65 -4.16 2.32
CA ARG A 409 16.89 -5.11 3.17
C ARG A 409 15.43 -4.76 3.49
N ASP A 410 15.05 -3.49 3.51
CA ASP A 410 13.68 -3.11 3.89
C ASP A 410 12.70 -3.31 2.72
N THR A 411 11.41 -3.33 3.05
CA THR A 411 10.33 -3.68 2.13
C THR A 411 9.49 -2.46 1.73
N VAL A 412 9.37 -2.25 0.42
CA VAL A 412 8.46 -1.24 -0.17
C VAL A 412 6.99 -1.59 0.07
N PHE A 413 6.04 -0.72 -0.29
CA PHE A 413 4.61 -0.86 0.07
C PHE A 413 4.39 -0.83 1.59
N THR A 414 5.29 -0.18 2.33
CA THR A 414 5.16 0.03 3.77
C THR A 414 5.38 1.50 4.14
N THR A 415 4.68 1.98 5.15
CA THR A 415 4.93 3.32 5.71
C THR A 415 6.32 3.43 6.34
N GLU A 416 6.86 2.31 6.84
CA GLU A 416 8.20 2.23 7.41
C GLU A 416 9.27 2.63 6.38
N TYR A 417 9.18 2.12 5.14
CA TYR A 417 10.15 2.44 4.09
C TYR A 417 10.20 3.94 3.77
N SER A 418 9.02 4.60 3.72
CA SER A 418 8.95 6.05 3.51
C SER A 418 9.59 6.83 4.65
N VAL A 419 9.39 6.41 5.90
CA VAL A 419 10.01 7.06 7.07
C VAL A 419 11.52 6.78 7.12
N ARG A 420 11.96 5.56 6.78
CA ARG A 420 13.37 5.18 6.72
C ARG A 420 14.12 6.02 5.70
N THR A 421 13.64 6.06 4.46
CA THR A 421 14.29 6.81 3.38
C THR A 421 14.33 8.31 3.67
N ALA A 422 13.27 8.88 4.26
CA ALA A 422 13.29 10.26 4.75
C ALA A 422 14.34 10.48 5.85
N MET A 423 14.45 9.55 6.81
CA MET A 423 15.44 9.62 7.88
C MET A 423 16.86 9.51 7.34
N GLU A 424 17.14 8.55 6.46
CA GLU A 424 18.44 8.34 5.83
C GLU A 424 18.86 9.55 4.99
N ALA A 425 17.94 10.14 4.21
CA ALA A 425 18.20 11.35 3.42
C ALA A 425 18.60 12.53 4.30
N VAL A 426 17.79 12.85 5.32
CA VAL A 426 18.05 13.99 6.22
C VAL A 426 19.34 13.79 7.00
N TYR A 427 19.60 12.58 7.49
CA TYR A 427 20.79 12.27 8.26
C TYR A 427 22.06 12.39 7.44
N THR A 428 22.02 11.91 6.19
CA THR A 428 23.18 11.92 5.31
C THR A 428 23.49 13.32 4.80
N LEU A 429 22.49 14.09 4.36
CA LEU A 429 22.71 15.43 3.80
C LEU A 429 23.11 16.47 4.85
N LEU A 430 22.68 16.30 6.11
CA LEU A 430 23.00 17.21 7.21
C LEU A 430 24.13 16.71 8.12
N ASP A 431 24.76 15.58 7.78
CA ASP A 431 25.81 14.93 8.59
C ASP A 431 25.42 14.80 10.07
N ILE A 432 24.22 14.26 10.32
CA ILE A 432 23.70 14.11 11.68
C ILE A 432 24.48 12.99 12.39
N ASP A 433 25.22 13.35 13.44
CA ASP A 433 25.99 12.42 14.29
C ASP A 433 25.08 11.57 15.21
N ARG A 434 24.25 10.72 14.58
CA ARG A 434 23.39 9.75 15.24
C ARG A 434 23.09 8.59 14.31
N GLY A 435 23.13 7.35 14.82
CA GLY A 435 22.78 6.17 14.03
C GLY A 435 21.31 6.15 13.57
N VAL A 436 21.09 5.76 12.31
CA VAL A 436 19.79 5.34 11.80
C VAL A 436 19.57 3.87 12.19
N PRO A 437 18.42 3.49 12.80
CA PRO A 437 18.14 2.11 13.13
C PRO A 437 18.14 1.22 11.88
N GLU A 438 18.92 0.14 11.89
CA GLU A 438 18.88 -0.83 10.80
C GLU A 438 17.50 -1.52 10.71
N VAL A 439 17.26 -2.19 9.58
CA VAL A 439 16.14 -3.13 9.47
C VAL A 439 16.29 -4.19 10.56
N PHE A 440 15.20 -4.47 11.29
CA PHE A 440 15.21 -5.42 12.40
C PHE A 440 15.87 -6.75 11.98
N ALA A 441 16.84 -7.20 12.77
CA ALA A 441 17.74 -8.30 12.43
C ALA A 441 17.13 -9.71 12.59
N SER A 442 15.81 -9.86 12.52
CA SER A 442 15.11 -11.13 12.73
C SER A 442 15.50 -12.24 11.77
N ALA A 443 15.94 -11.90 10.55
CA ALA A 443 16.44 -12.87 9.57
C ALA A 443 17.76 -13.55 9.99
N PHE A 444 18.43 -13.03 11.01
CA PHE A 444 19.74 -13.48 11.49
C PHE A 444 19.71 -13.93 12.96
N ALA A 445 18.52 -13.97 13.57
CA ALA A 445 18.32 -14.23 14.99
C ALA A 445 17.97 -15.69 15.30
#